data_AF-A0A229T0I4-F1
#
_entry.id   AF-A0A229T0I4-F1
#
_cell.length_a   1.000
_cell.length_b   1.000
_cell.length_c   1.000
_cell.angle_alpha   90.00
_cell.angle_beta   90.00
_cell.angle_gamma   90.00
#
_symmetry.space_group_name_H-M   'P 1'
#
loop_
_entity.id
_entity.type
_entity.pdbx_description
1 polymer ?
#
loop_
_entity_poly.entity_id
_entity_poly.type
_entity_poly.pdbx_seq_one_letter_code
_entity_poly.pdbx_strand_id
1 'polypeptide(L)'
;MHDAWAKPGVELPPKGTVEVADVTAKGDRVTVPDTAVTLDGRTLRSLELVGATGDTGSFSLSLKVEKRGGAWYVTGFDLKA
;
A
#
# COMPACT_ATOMS: atom_id res chain seq x y z
N MET A 1 -6.74 17.63 0.54
CA MET A 1 -5.42 17.18 0.04
C MET A 1 -5.54 15.97 -0.90
N HIS A 2 -6.61 15.88 -1.70
CA HIS A 2 -6.79 14.84 -2.73
C HIS A 2 -6.35 15.33 -4.13
N ASP A 3 -6.26 16.64 -4.33
CA ASP A 3 -6.09 17.26 -5.66
C ASP A 3 -4.63 17.32 -6.15
N ALA A 4 -3.65 16.97 -5.32
CA ALA A 4 -2.23 17.12 -5.68
C ALA A 4 -1.72 16.08 -6.70
N TRP A 5 -2.50 15.04 -7.00
CA TRP A 5 -2.10 13.95 -7.92
C TRP A 5 -2.88 13.94 -9.23
N ALA A 6 -3.98 14.69 -9.33
CA ALA A 6 -4.80 14.74 -10.53
C ALA A 6 -4.33 15.87 -11.46
N LYS A 7 -3.56 15.53 -12.50
CA LYS A 7 -3.31 16.45 -13.61
C LYS A 7 -4.56 16.52 -14.50
N PRO A 8 -5.20 17.68 -14.69
CA PRO A 8 -6.36 17.81 -15.58
C PRO A 8 -5.99 17.36 -17.01
N GLY A 9 -6.81 16.50 -17.61
CA GLY A 9 -6.61 16.02 -18.99
C GLY A 9 -5.79 14.74 -19.15
N VAL A 10 -5.30 14.14 -18.06
CA VAL A 10 -4.74 12.78 -18.08
C VAL A 10 -5.85 11.81 -17.69
N GLU A 11 -6.26 10.96 -18.64
CA GLU A 11 -7.10 9.81 -18.33
C GLU A 11 -6.29 8.91 -17.39
N LEU A 12 -6.72 8.81 -16.13
CA LEU A 12 -6.05 7.92 -15.18
C LEU A 12 -6.15 6.50 -15.76
N PRO A 13 -5.06 5.72 -15.77
CA PRO A 13 -5.13 4.32 -16.17
C PRO A 13 -6.25 3.61 -15.39
N PRO A 14 -6.81 2.50 -15.93
CA PRO A 14 -7.99 1.85 -15.37
C PRO A 14 -7.88 1.78 -13.85
N LYS A 15 -8.94 2.26 -13.18
CA LYS A 15 -9.00 2.36 -11.72
C LYS A 15 -8.83 0.96 -11.14
N GLY A 16 -7.61 0.59 -10.81
CA GLY A 16 -7.34 -0.67 -10.12
C GLY A 16 -7.98 -0.60 -8.73
N THR A 17 -8.65 -1.67 -8.34
CA THR A 17 -9.29 -1.74 -7.02
C THR A 17 -8.21 -2.09 -6.01
N VAL A 18 -8.02 -1.23 -5.01
CA VAL A 18 -7.12 -1.49 -3.89
C VAL A 18 -7.93 -2.16 -2.79
N GLU A 19 -7.50 -3.34 -2.38
CA GLU A 19 -8.07 -4.07 -1.25
C GLU A 19 -6.99 -4.34 -0.20
N VAL A 20 -7.42 -4.50 1.03
CA VAL A 20 -6.56 -4.97 2.12
C VAL A 20 -7.21 -6.24 2.64
N ALA A 21 -6.53 -7.38 2.48
CA ALA A 21 -6.95 -8.65 3.07
C ALA A 21 -7.12 -8.50 4.58
N ASP A 22 -7.97 -9.32 5.21
CA ASP A 22 -8.29 -9.21 6.64
C ASP A 22 -7.02 -9.22 7.52
N VAL A 23 -6.54 -8.03 7.88
CA VAL A 23 -5.50 -7.84 8.88
C VAL A 23 -6.19 -7.58 10.21
N THR A 24 -6.10 -8.55 11.13
CA THR A 24 -6.69 -8.43 12.46
C THR A 24 -6.05 -7.26 13.21
N ALA A 25 -6.79 -6.16 13.34
CA ALA A 25 -6.38 -5.04 14.19
C ALA A 25 -6.39 -5.45 15.66
N LYS A 26 -5.34 -5.08 16.41
CA LYS A 26 -5.33 -5.18 17.87
C LYS A 26 -5.49 -3.76 18.45
N GLY A 27 -6.73 -3.37 18.70
CA GLY A 27 -7.06 -2.00 19.13
C GLY A 27 -6.86 -0.99 18.00
N ASP A 28 -6.31 0.19 18.31
CA ASP A 28 -6.17 1.29 17.36
C ASP A 28 -4.89 1.25 16.52
N ARG A 29 -4.08 0.19 16.64
CA ARG A 29 -2.83 0.02 15.89
C ARG A 29 -2.81 -1.30 15.16
N VAL A 30 -2.31 -1.26 13.93
CA VAL A 30 -2.12 -2.45 13.11
C VAL A 30 -0.88 -2.29 12.22
N THR A 31 -0.16 -3.38 12.04
CA THR A 31 0.92 -3.47 11.04
C THR A 31 0.37 -4.22 9.85
N VAL A 32 0.41 -3.59 8.68
CA VAL A 32 -0.07 -4.16 7.41
C VAL A 32 1.15 -4.55 6.57
N PRO A 33 1.39 -5.85 6.30
CA PRO A 33 2.44 -6.28 5.39
C PRO A 33 2.03 -6.03 3.94
N ASP A 34 3.01 -5.83 3.05
CA ASP A 34 2.80 -5.71 1.60
C ASP A 34 2.16 -6.92 0.92
N THR A 35 2.15 -8.08 1.56
CA THR A 35 1.42 -9.28 1.13
C THR A 35 -0.08 -9.20 1.38
N ALA A 36 -0.55 -8.26 2.21
CA ALA A 36 -1.96 -8.09 2.55
C ALA A 36 -2.64 -6.99 1.73
N VAL A 37 -1.89 -6.12 1.07
CA VAL A 37 -2.46 -5.06 0.20
C VAL A 37 -2.45 -5.56 -1.23
N THR A 38 -3.61 -5.57 -1.89
CA THR A 38 -3.75 -6.02 -3.28
C THR A 38 -4.22 -4.89 -4.19
N LEU A 39 -3.76 -4.93 -5.44
CA LEU A 39 -4.23 -4.12 -6.56
C LEU A 39 -4.70 -5.12 -7.63
N ASP A 40 -5.99 -5.11 -7.95
CA ASP A 40 -6.59 -6.04 -8.91
C ASP A 40 -6.20 -7.51 -8.62
N GLY A 41 -6.24 -7.89 -7.34
CA GLY A 41 -5.90 -9.24 -6.86
C GLY A 41 -4.41 -9.57 -6.78
N ARG A 42 -3.51 -8.67 -7.19
CA ARG A 42 -2.04 -8.84 -7.05
C ARG A 42 -1.55 -8.11 -5.81
N THR A 43 -0.78 -8.77 -4.97
CA THR A 43 -0.22 -8.11 -3.77
C THR A 43 0.80 -7.05 -4.14
N LEU A 44 1.00 -6.02 -3.31
CA LEU A 44 2.09 -5.06 -3.48
C LEU A 44 3.46 -5.76 -3.56
N ARG A 45 3.62 -6.88 -2.84
CA ARG A 45 4.80 -7.75 -2.95
C ARG A 45 5.04 -8.29 -4.36
N SER A 46 3.96 -8.61 -5.07
CA SER A 46 3.99 -9.21 -6.41
C SER A 46 3.98 -8.19 -7.54
N LEU A 47 3.67 -6.93 -7.23
CA LEU A 47 3.85 -5.84 -8.17
C LEU A 47 5.35 -5.64 -8.33
N GLU A 48 5.86 -6.00 -9.50
CA GLU A 48 7.25 -5.79 -9.87
C GLU A 48 7.55 -4.30 -9.71
N LEU A 49 8.60 -3.98 -8.93
CA LEU A 49 9.13 -2.63 -8.84
C LEU A 49 9.60 -2.26 -10.25
N VAL A 50 8.76 -1.59 -11.04
CA VAL A 50 9.09 -1.20 -12.41
C VAL A 50 10.36 -0.35 -12.37
N GLY A 51 11.45 -0.89 -12.94
CA GLY A 51 12.78 -0.27 -12.93
C GLY A 51 13.76 -0.78 -11.87
N ALA A 52 13.37 -1.75 -11.04
CA ALA A 52 14.32 -2.43 -10.17
C ALA A 52 15.26 -3.35 -10.99
N THR A 53 16.55 -3.26 -10.70
CA THR A 53 17.58 -4.14 -11.26
C THR A 53 18.23 -4.91 -10.10
N GLY A 54 18.23 -6.24 -10.13
CA GLY A 54 18.78 -7.09 -9.07
C GLY A 54 17.76 -8.07 -8.47
N ASP A 55 18.08 -8.69 -7.34
CA ASP A 55 17.15 -9.56 -6.61
C ASP A 55 16.07 -8.72 -5.91
N THR A 56 14.86 -8.73 -6.44
CA THR A 56 13.71 -8.03 -5.85
C THR A 56 12.98 -8.87 -4.81
N GLY A 57 13.40 -10.12 -4.57
CA GLY A 57 12.81 -11.00 -3.57
C GLY A 57 13.06 -10.54 -2.13
N SER A 58 14.14 -9.78 -1.90
CA SER A 58 14.46 -9.17 -0.59
C SER A 58 13.60 -7.96 -0.26
N PHE A 59 12.99 -7.32 -1.26
CA PHE A 59 12.20 -6.11 -1.06
C PHE A 59 10.99 -6.42 -0.21
N SER A 60 10.84 -5.74 0.93
CA SER A 60 9.66 -5.82 1.78
C SER A 60 9.24 -4.46 2.32
N LEU A 61 7.93 -4.24 2.36
CA LEU A 61 7.29 -3.06 2.92
C LEU A 61 6.32 -3.47 4.04
N SER A 62 6.41 -2.80 5.18
CA SER A 62 5.42 -2.88 6.26
C SER A 62 4.88 -1.48 6.55
N LEU A 63 3.56 -1.34 6.58
CA LEU A 63 2.89 -0.08 6.91
C LEU A 63 2.42 -0.13 8.36
N LYS A 64 2.72 0.92 9.13
CA LYS A 64 2.16 1.14 10.46
C LYS A 64 0.91 1.99 10.28
N VAL A 65 -0.24 1.48 10.71
CA VAL A 65 -1.53 2.14 10.54
C VAL A 65 -2.18 2.36 11.90
N GLU A 66 -2.73 3.56 12.10
CA GLU A 66 -3.37 3.97 13.34
C GLU A 66 -4.77 4.53 13.07
N LYS A 67 -5.72 4.21 13.94
CA LYS A 67 -7.08 4.78 13.88
C LYS A 67 -7.14 6.08 14.69
N ARG A 68 -7.52 7.18 14.04
CA ARG A 68 -7.70 8.51 14.66
C ARG A 68 -9.06 9.07 14.27
N GLY A 69 -9.91 9.39 15.26
CA GLY A 69 -11.23 9.98 14.99
C GLY A 69 -12.13 9.14 14.08
N GLY A 70 -12.02 7.81 14.12
CA GLY A 70 -12.81 6.90 13.30
C GLY A 70 -12.22 6.53 11.94
N ALA A 71 -11.21 7.28 11.46
CA ALA A 71 -10.51 7.01 10.20
C ALA A 71 -9.13 6.37 10.43
N TRP A 72 -8.67 5.58 9.46
CA TRP A 72 -7.35 4.93 9.49
C TRP A 72 -6.30 5.77 8.74
N TYR A 73 -5.11 5.88 9.32
CA TYR A 73 -4.00 6.65 8.77
C TYR A 73 -2.71 5.83 8.79
N VAL A 74 -1.94 5.90 7.70
CA VAL A 74 -0.54 5.43 7.72
C VAL A 74 0.27 6.41 8.56
N THR A 75 0.88 5.93 9.62
CA THR A 75 1.70 6.73 10.55
C THR A 75 3.19 6.47 10.40
N GLY A 76 3.56 5.44 9.66
CA GLY A 76 4.94 5.15 9.30
C GLY A 76 5.05 3.92 8.40
N PHE A 77 6.26 3.65 7.94
CA PHE A 77 6.58 2.45 7.17
C PHE A 77 7.98 1.96 7.49
N ASP A 78 8.19 0.65 7.33
CA ASP A 78 9.49 0.02 7.36
C ASP A 78 9.76 -0.57 5.97
N LEU A 79 10.91 -0.21 5.40
CA LEU A 79 11.37 -0.67 4.10
C LEU A 79 12.64 -1.52 4.29
N LYS A 80 12.68 -2.69 3.66
CA LYS A 80 13.90 -3.49 3.52
C LYS A 80 14.10 -3.82 2.05
N ALA A 81 15.34 -3.74 1.58
CA ALA A 81 15.77 -4.08 0.24
C ALA A 81 17.13 -4.76 0.31
#